data_AF-A0A654KZV4-F1
#
_entry.id   AF-A0A654KZV4-F1
#
_cell.length_a   1.000
_cell.length_b   1.000
_cell.length_c   1.000
_cell.angle_alpha   90.00
_cell.angle_beta   90.00
_cell.angle_gamma   90.00
#
_symmetry.space_group_name_H-M   'P 1'
#
loop_
_entity.id
_entity.type
_entity.pdbx_description
1 polymer ?
#
loop_
_entity_poly.entity_id
_entity_poly.type
_entity_poly.pdbx_seq_one_letter_code
_entity_poly.pdbx_strand_id
1 'polypeptide(L)'
;MNVKAVTFVTSLFISMGVPAMDKKSVTAFQTVKKANQQQVITGLDNIFTGQVAIKPLTDVTDSINASSAYVSFNANARSFWHTHPKGQYLIVTEGEGLVQEWGKPAEKISVGDVIYCPPGVKHWHGASGNSAMTHLALTATDEHGKNVDWLEPVSDEQYKEAGH
;
A
#
# COMPACT_ATOMS: atom_id res chain seq x y z
N MET A 1 24.50 53.08 -52.77
CA MET A 1 23.53 53.99 -52.09
C MET A 1 22.13 53.67 -52.60
N ASN A 2 21.29 53.09 -51.75
CA ASN A 2 19.82 53.19 -51.82
C ASN A 2 19.26 52.57 -50.55
N VAL A 3 18.90 53.43 -49.61
CA VAL A 3 18.26 53.10 -48.33
C VAL A 3 16.79 52.86 -48.63
N LYS A 4 16.30 51.63 -48.43
CA LYS A 4 14.86 51.34 -48.40
C LYS A 4 14.38 51.48 -46.96
N ALA A 5 13.40 52.36 -46.76
CA ALA A 5 12.80 52.69 -45.50
C ALA A 5 12.18 51.45 -44.83
N VAL A 6 12.48 51.29 -43.54
CA VAL A 6 11.88 50.32 -42.63
C VAL A 6 10.57 50.90 -42.11
N THR A 7 9.44 50.27 -42.43
CA THR A 7 8.16 50.59 -41.80
C THR A 7 7.96 49.66 -40.62
N PHE A 8 8.13 50.17 -39.39
CA PHE A 8 7.76 49.47 -38.17
C PHE A 8 6.24 49.56 -38.01
N VAL A 9 5.54 48.42 -38.16
CA VAL A 9 4.13 48.31 -37.79
C VAL A 9 4.07 47.96 -36.31
N THR A 10 3.77 48.93 -35.46
CA THR A 10 3.47 48.73 -34.04
C THR A 10 2.08 48.11 -33.94
N SER A 11 2.01 46.77 -33.89
CA SER A 11 0.78 46.05 -33.55
C SER A 11 0.50 46.21 -32.06
N LEU A 12 -0.42 47.12 -31.73
CA LEU A 12 -0.98 47.27 -30.39
C LEU A 12 -1.88 46.06 -30.09
N PHE A 13 -1.33 45.03 -29.45
CA PHE A 13 -2.14 43.94 -28.92
C PHE A 13 -2.81 44.39 -27.63
N ILE A 14 -4.13 44.61 -27.71
CA ILE A 14 -5.00 44.84 -26.56
C ILE A 14 -5.01 43.56 -25.74
N SER A 15 -4.36 43.60 -24.56
CA SER A 15 -4.46 42.56 -23.54
C SER A 15 -5.91 42.47 -23.07
N MET A 16 -6.71 41.58 -23.67
CA MET A 16 -7.96 41.14 -23.07
C MET A 16 -7.60 40.34 -21.82
N GLY A 17 -7.78 40.96 -20.64
CA GLY A 17 -7.62 40.29 -19.37
C GLY A 17 -8.50 39.04 -19.33
N VAL A 18 -7.88 37.87 -19.23
CA VAL A 18 -8.59 36.63 -18.97
C VAL A 18 -9.22 36.78 -17.59
N PRO A 19 -10.55 36.65 -17.43
CA PRO A 19 -11.16 36.73 -16.12
C PRO A 19 -10.54 35.62 -15.26
N ALA A 20 -10.05 35.99 -14.08
CA ALA A 20 -9.53 35.06 -13.10
C ALA A 20 -10.60 33.99 -12.86
N MET A 21 -10.27 32.75 -13.23
CA MET A 21 -11.14 31.60 -13.02
C MET A 21 -11.29 31.47 -11.52
N ASP A 22 -12.48 31.82 -11.03
CA ASP A 22 -12.84 31.78 -9.62
C ASP A 22 -12.51 30.38 -9.11
N LYS A 23 -11.48 30.26 -8.26
CA LYS A 23 -11.11 29.00 -7.63
C LYS A 23 -12.28 28.66 -6.71
N LYS A 24 -13.28 27.96 -7.25
CA LYS A 24 -14.36 27.38 -6.46
C LYS A 24 -13.69 26.61 -5.33
N SER A 25 -13.77 27.19 -4.14
CA SER A 25 -13.39 26.55 -2.90
C SER A 25 -14.16 25.24 -2.85
N VAL A 26 -13.49 24.13 -3.15
CA VAL A 26 -14.05 22.80 -2.96
C VAL A 26 -14.24 22.68 -1.45
N THR A 27 -15.47 22.83 -0.99
CA THR A 27 -15.80 22.60 0.41
C THR A 27 -15.54 21.13 0.68
N ALA A 28 -14.49 20.84 1.44
CA ALA A 28 -14.17 19.48 1.86
C ALA A 28 -15.26 18.99 2.84
N PHE A 29 -15.86 17.84 2.55
CA PHE A 29 -16.83 17.18 3.42
C PHE A 29 -16.31 15.82 3.85
N GLN A 30 -16.65 15.40 5.07
CA GLN A 30 -16.33 14.05 5.55
C GLN A 30 -17.15 13.00 4.78
N THR A 31 -16.51 11.87 4.47
CA THR A 31 -17.17 10.70 3.87
C THR A 31 -17.19 9.52 4.87
N VAL A 32 -18.14 8.61 4.69
CA VAL A 32 -18.24 7.37 5.48
C VAL A 32 -18.43 6.19 4.54
N LYS A 33 -17.44 5.29 4.47
CA LYS A 33 -17.57 3.97 3.81
C LYS A 33 -18.22 3.01 4.82
N LYS A 34 -19.45 2.60 4.55
CA LYS A 34 -20.20 1.70 5.44
C LYS A 34 -19.66 0.28 5.36
N ALA A 35 -19.76 -0.45 6.47
CA ALA A 35 -19.23 -1.81 6.59
C ALA A 35 -19.78 -2.77 5.51
N ASN A 36 -21.06 -2.63 5.14
CA ASN A 36 -21.70 -3.44 4.10
C ASN A 36 -21.26 -3.10 2.67
N GLN A 37 -20.52 -2.01 2.46
CA GLN A 37 -19.95 -1.65 1.17
C GLN A 37 -18.53 -2.21 0.98
N GLN A 38 -17.92 -2.73 2.05
CA GLN A 38 -16.57 -3.29 2.01
C GLN A 38 -16.65 -4.74 1.52
N GLN A 39 -16.03 -5.01 0.38
CA GLN A 39 -15.94 -6.35 -0.20
C GLN A 39 -14.71 -7.07 0.34
N VAL A 40 -14.82 -8.39 0.47
CA VAL A 40 -13.70 -9.29 0.74
C VAL A 40 -13.27 -9.90 -0.58
N ILE A 41 -11.98 -9.87 -0.86
CA ILE A 41 -11.36 -10.49 -2.04
C ILE A 41 -10.42 -11.61 -1.60
N THR A 42 -10.26 -12.62 -2.44
CA THR A 42 -9.30 -13.70 -2.19
C THR A 42 -7.90 -13.25 -2.60
N GLY A 43 -6.90 -13.56 -1.76
CA GLY A 43 -5.50 -13.38 -2.09
C GLY A 43 -5.09 -14.28 -3.25
N LEU A 44 -4.30 -13.75 -4.19
CA LEU A 44 -3.87 -14.50 -5.36
C LEU A 44 -2.78 -15.51 -4.99
N ASP A 45 -2.83 -16.68 -5.62
CA ASP A 45 -1.91 -17.81 -5.39
C ASP A 45 -0.47 -17.55 -5.87
N ASN A 46 -0.25 -16.46 -6.59
CA ASN A 46 1.06 -16.02 -7.06
C ASN A 46 1.76 -15.02 -6.11
N ILE A 47 1.13 -14.65 -4.99
CA ILE A 47 1.70 -13.77 -3.94
C ILE A 47 1.41 -14.28 -2.52
N PHE A 48 0.63 -15.35 -2.39
CA PHE A 48 0.35 -16.03 -1.14
C PHE A 48 0.45 -17.54 -1.32
N THR A 49 0.95 -18.22 -0.29
CA THR A 49 0.75 -19.67 -0.15
C THR A 49 -0.42 -19.89 0.81
N GLY A 50 -1.35 -20.78 0.45
CA GLY A 50 -2.53 -21.08 1.26
C GLY A 50 -3.69 -20.10 1.03
N GLN A 51 -4.73 -20.21 1.87
CA GLN A 51 -5.95 -19.40 1.73
C GLN A 51 -5.83 -18.08 2.49
N VAL A 52 -5.96 -16.97 1.77
CA VAL A 52 -5.91 -15.62 2.30
C VAL A 52 -7.14 -14.83 1.86
N ALA A 53 -7.75 -14.12 2.79
CA ALA A 53 -8.84 -13.19 2.52
C ALA A 53 -8.39 -11.76 2.82
N ILE A 54 -8.66 -10.83 1.91
CA ILE A 54 -8.26 -9.43 2.03
C ILE A 54 -9.55 -8.60 2.05
N LYS A 55 -9.69 -7.72 3.04
CA LYS A 55 -10.76 -6.73 3.13
C LYS A 55 -10.16 -5.33 3.05
N PRO A 56 -10.13 -4.71 1.85
CA PRO A 56 -9.65 -3.35 1.68
C PRO A 56 -10.48 -2.34 2.48
N LEU A 57 -9.82 -1.45 3.22
CA LEU A 57 -10.45 -0.47 4.10
C LEU A 57 -10.35 0.95 3.52
N THR A 58 -9.12 1.40 3.24
CA THR A 58 -8.83 2.75 2.73
C THR A 58 -7.93 2.71 1.51
N ASP A 59 -8.10 3.69 0.63
CA ASP A 59 -7.31 3.88 -0.58
C ASP A 59 -6.35 5.06 -0.40
N VAL A 60 -5.30 5.09 -1.22
CA VAL A 60 -4.41 6.26 -1.33
C VAL A 60 -5.20 7.46 -1.87
N THR A 61 -4.92 8.64 -1.33
CA THR A 61 -5.50 9.91 -1.78
C THR A 61 -4.39 10.95 -1.99
N ASP A 62 -4.72 12.10 -2.56
CA ASP A 62 -3.77 13.21 -2.75
C ASP A 62 -3.13 13.69 -1.43
N SER A 63 -3.81 13.53 -0.30
CA SER A 63 -3.35 13.99 1.02
C SER A 63 -2.82 12.87 1.92
N ILE A 64 -3.14 11.60 1.62
CA ILE A 64 -2.77 10.43 2.42
C ILE A 64 -2.19 9.39 1.47
N ASN A 65 -0.87 9.20 1.53
CA ASN A 65 -0.13 8.30 0.64
C ASN A 65 -0.13 6.83 1.11
N ALA A 66 -1.07 6.42 1.96
CA ALA A 66 -1.14 5.09 2.51
C ALA A 66 -2.53 4.48 2.30
N SER A 67 -2.56 3.17 2.05
CA SER A 67 -3.78 2.37 2.04
C SER A 67 -3.79 1.41 3.23
N SER A 68 -4.97 0.87 3.53
CA SER A 68 -5.10 -0.14 4.57
C SER A 68 -6.08 -1.25 4.23
N ALA A 69 -5.82 -2.43 4.77
CA ALA A 69 -6.65 -3.61 4.60
C ALA A 69 -6.57 -4.50 5.85
N TYR A 70 -7.67 -5.18 6.18
CA TYR A 70 -7.53 -6.40 6.98
C TYR A 70 -7.09 -7.54 6.06
N VAL A 71 -6.09 -8.29 6.48
CA VAL A 71 -5.63 -9.49 5.79
C VAL A 71 -5.75 -10.65 6.76
N SER A 72 -6.54 -11.64 6.39
CA SER A 72 -6.83 -12.83 7.17
C SER A 72 -6.20 -14.05 6.49
N PHE A 73 -5.31 -14.71 7.21
CA PHE A 73 -4.62 -15.92 6.80
C PHE A 73 -5.25 -17.11 7.52
N ASN A 74 -5.68 -18.13 6.76
CA ASN A 74 -5.99 -19.42 7.36
C ASN A 74 -4.71 -20.07 7.89
N ALA A 75 -4.83 -21.04 8.79
CA ALA A 75 -3.66 -21.77 9.31
C ALA A 75 -2.74 -22.25 8.17
N ASN A 76 -1.43 -22.07 8.33
CA ASN A 76 -0.37 -22.33 7.34
C ASN A 76 -0.32 -21.38 6.12
N ALA A 77 -1.25 -20.44 6.00
CA ALA A 77 -1.21 -19.45 4.93
C ALA A 77 -0.23 -18.31 5.26
N ARG A 78 0.54 -17.88 4.25
CA ARG A 78 1.51 -16.79 4.39
C ARG A 78 1.70 -16.03 3.08
N SER A 79 2.17 -14.80 3.18
CA SER A 79 2.64 -14.04 2.02
C SER A 79 3.87 -14.71 1.40
N PHE A 80 4.14 -14.39 0.14
CA PHE A 80 5.48 -14.57 -0.40
C PHE A 80 6.45 -13.60 0.27
N TRP A 81 7.75 -13.81 0.05
CA TRP A 81 8.73 -12.79 0.39
C TRP A 81 8.43 -11.52 -0.39
N HIS A 82 8.56 -10.36 0.25
CA HIS A 82 8.34 -9.08 -0.40
C HIS A 82 9.07 -7.94 0.32
N THR A 83 9.08 -6.77 -0.32
CA THR A 83 9.53 -5.51 0.29
C THR A 83 8.51 -4.41 0.03
N HIS A 84 8.54 -3.35 0.84
CA HIS A 84 7.74 -2.14 0.65
C HIS A 84 8.66 -0.93 0.42
N PRO A 85 8.47 -0.11 -0.64
CA PRO A 85 9.34 1.02 -0.94
C PRO A 85 9.25 2.15 0.09
N LYS A 86 8.13 2.26 0.82
CA LYS A 86 7.92 3.24 1.90
C LYS A 86 7.56 2.60 3.25
N GLY A 87 7.77 1.29 3.38
CA GLY A 87 7.51 0.52 4.59
C GLY A 87 6.03 0.19 4.83
N GLN A 88 5.79 -0.58 5.89
CA GLN A 88 4.47 -1.06 6.30
C GLN A 88 4.38 -1.18 7.82
N TYR A 89 3.19 -0.95 8.37
CA TYR A 89 2.83 -1.39 9.71
C TYR A 89 1.81 -2.52 9.64
N LEU A 90 1.96 -3.50 10.53
CA LEU A 90 0.97 -4.54 10.78
C LEU A 90 0.51 -4.44 12.23
N ILE A 91 -0.78 -4.58 12.47
CA ILE A 91 -1.35 -4.67 13.81
C ILE A 91 -2.22 -5.91 13.85
N VAL A 92 -1.83 -6.89 14.66
CA VAL A 92 -2.58 -8.15 14.77
C VAL A 92 -3.87 -7.89 15.52
N THR A 93 -5.00 -8.29 14.93
CA THR A 93 -6.33 -8.08 15.49
C THR A 93 -7.00 -9.38 15.93
N GLU A 94 -6.62 -10.52 15.35
CA GLU A 94 -7.17 -11.83 15.70
C GLU A 94 -6.10 -12.92 15.54
N GLY A 95 -6.13 -13.93 16.41
CA GLY A 95 -5.34 -15.16 16.26
C GLY A 95 -3.84 -15.00 16.53
N GLU A 96 -3.07 -15.94 15.96
CA GLU A 96 -1.61 -16.05 16.16
C GLU A 96 -0.92 -16.34 14.83
N GLY A 97 0.16 -15.61 14.58
CA GLY A 97 0.90 -15.66 13.33
C GLY A 97 2.40 -15.66 13.51
N LEU A 98 3.07 -15.47 12.38
CA LEU A 98 4.52 -15.35 12.28
C LEU A 98 4.86 -14.14 11.41
N VAL A 99 5.97 -13.51 11.73
CA VAL A 99 6.67 -12.59 10.82
C VAL A 99 8.14 -12.98 10.77
N GLN A 100 8.76 -12.79 9.62
CA GLN A 100 10.19 -13.02 9.50
C GLN A 100 10.83 -12.00 8.55
N GLU A 101 11.92 -11.40 9.01
CA GLU A 101 12.86 -10.67 8.17
C GLU A 101 13.92 -11.62 7.58
N TRP A 102 14.32 -11.39 6.34
CA TRP A 102 15.30 -12.23 5.66
C TRP A 102 16.60 -12.37 6.45
N GLY A 103 17.02 -13.62 6.67
CA GLY A 103 18.24 -13.93 7.41
C GLY A 103 18.12 -13.78 8.93
N LYS A 104 16.95 -13.44 9.46
CA LYS A 104 16.68 -13.39 10.90
C LYS A 104 15.75 -14.55 11.34
N PRO A 105 15.77 -14.93 12.62
CA PRO A 105 14.76 -15.82 13.17
C PRO A 105 13.35 -15.24 12.96
N ALA A 106 12.37 -16.12 12.74
CA ALA A 106 10.97 -15.72 12.74
C ALA A 106 10.51 -15.38 14.17
N GLU A 107 9.56 -14.45 14.27
CA GLU A 107 8.94 -14.04 15.51
C GLU A 107 7.46 -14.42 15.50
N LYS A 108 6.98 -14.96 16.63
CA LYS A 108 5.55 -15.19 16.84
C LYS A 108 4.87 -13.87 17.14
N ILE A 109 3.71 -13.67 16.54
CA ILE A 109 2.89 -12.46 16.71
C ILE A 109 1.48 -12.84 17.13
N SER A 110 0.87 -12.00 17.95
CA SER A 110 -0.40 -12.24 18.61
C SER A 110 -1.22 -10.94 18.72
N VAL A 111 -2.50 -11.05 19.07
CA VAL A 111 -3.42 -9.91 19.12
C VAL A 111 -2.84 -8.75 19.96
N GLY A 112 -2.78 -7.56 19.34
CA GLY A 112 -2.26 -6.34 19.95
C GLY A 112 -0.80 -6.05 19.58
N ASP A 113 -0.05 -7.01 19.04
CA ASP A 113 1.30 -6.78 18.57
C ASP A 113 1.31 -5.84 17.36
N VAL A 114 2.30 -4.94 17.35
CA VAL A 114 2.53 -3.96 16.28
C VAL A 114 3.88 -4.24 15.65
N ILE A 115 3.87 -4.54 14.35
CA ILE A 115 5.05 -4.86 13.58
C ILE A 115 5.35 -3.70 12.65
N TYR A 116 6.58 -3.24 12.65
CA TYR A 116 7.09 -2.28 11.67
C TYR A 116 7.99 -3.02 10.67
N CYS A 117 7.62 -2.97 9.39
CA CYS A 117 8.41 -3.46 8.28
C CYS A 117 9.07 -2.25 7.58
N PRO A 118 10.36 -1.96 7.81
CA PRO A 118 10.99 -0.78 7.25
C PRO A 118 11.08 -0.80 5.72
N PRO A 119 11.24 0.36 5.06
CA PRO A 119 11.45 0.44 3.62
C PRO A 119 12.55 -0.50 3.11
N GLY A 120 12.27 -1.28 2.08
CA GLY A 120 13.23 -2.18 1.43
C GLY A 120 13.63 -3.44 2.22
N VAL A 121 13.12 -3.63 3.44
CA VAL A 121 13.41 -4.82 4.24
C VAL A 121 12.60 -6.00 3.69
N LYS A 122 13.31 -7.06 3.27
CA LYS A 122 12.69 -8.29 2.76
C LYS A 122 12.09 -9.08 3.91
N HIS A 123 10.80 -9.36 3.84
CA HIS A 123 10.07 -10.05 4.89
C HIS A 123 8.90 -10.86 4.34
N TRP A 124 8.34 -11.71 5.20
CA TRP A 124 7.02 -12.32 5.02
C TRP A 124 6.28 -12.34 6.34
N HIS A 125 4.96 -12.53 6.26
CA HIS A 125 4.08 -12.71 7.41
C HIS A 125 2.94 -13.66 7.05
N GLY A 126 2.34 -14.26 8.07
CA GLY A 126 1.26 -15.21 7.87
C GLY A 126 0.73 -15.78 9.17
N ALA A 127 -0.22 -16.68 9.03
CA ALA A 127 -0.74 -17.48 10.13
C ALA A 127 0.30 -18.49 10.63
N SER A 128 0.15 -18.89 11.88
CA SER A 128 0.84 -20.05 12.44
C SER A 128 0.23 -21.36 11.90
N GLY A 129 0.87 -22.49 12.15
CA GLY A 129 0.40 -23.78 11.63
C GLY A 129 -0.87 -24.33 12.31
N ASN A 130 -1.23 -23.81 13.48
CA ASN A 130 -2.36 -24.26 14.31
C ASN A 130 -3.43 -23.20 14.56
N SER A 131 -3.24 -21.97 14.07
CA SER A 131 -4.19 -20.86 14.27
C SER A 131 -4.32 -20.06 12.98
N ALA A 132 -5.53 -19.56 12.69
CA ALA A 132 -5.68 -18.48 11.72
C ALA A 132 -5.18 -17.16 12.33
N MET A 133 -4.89 -16.16 11.51
CA MET A 133 -4.48 -14.84 11.97
C MET A 133 -5.05 -13.75 11.08
N THR A 134 -5.51 -12.66 11.70
CA THR A 134 -5.89 -11.43 10.99
C THR A 134 -5.06 -10.27 11.49
N HIS A 135 -4.51 -9.47 10.58
CA HIS A 135 -3.91 -8.19 10.91
C HIS A 135 -4.50 -7.05 10.08
N LEU A 136 -4.43 -5.83 10.62
CA LEU A 136 -4.53 -4.59 9.85
C LEU A 136 -3.16 -4.31 9.23
N ALA A 137 -3.09 -4.24 7.90
CA ALA A 137 -1.94 -3.71 7.19
C ALA A 137 -2.16 -2.24 6.86
N LEU A 138 -1.18 -1.38 7.16
CA LEU A 138 -1.09 0.00 6.68
C LEU A 138 0.17 0.12 5.84
N THR A 139 0.02 0.40 4.55
CA THR A 139 1.14 0.38 3.60
C THR A 139 1.22 1.72 2.89
N ALA A 140 2.40 2.35 2.97
CA ALA A 140 2.66 3.59 2.25
C ALA A 140 3.10 3.31 0.80
N THR A 141 2.77 4.24 -0.07
CA THR A 141 3.04 4.18 -1.51
C THR A 141 4.08 5.23 -1.89
N ASP A 142 4.94 4.91 -2.86
CA ASP A 142 5.89 5.85 -3.42
C ASP A 142 5.27 6.86 -4.38
N GLU A 143 6.08 7.80 -4.85
CA GLU A 143 5.71 8.86 -5.80
C GLU A 143 5.21 8.34 -7.16
N HIS A 144 5.40 7.06 -7.47
CA HIS A 144 4.96 6.42 -8.71
C HIS A 144 3.74 5.51 -8.51
N GLY A 145 3.15 5.48 -7.31
CA GLY A 145 1.99 4.67 -7.02
C GLY A 145 2.32 3.22 -6.64
N LYS A 146 3.59 2.88 -6.44
CA LYS A 146 4.03 1.53 -6.06
C LYS A 146 4.12 1.39 -4.55
N ASN A 147 3.59 0.28 -4.02
CA ASN A 147 3.55 0.02 -2.59
C ASN A 147 4.18 -1.32 -2.18
N VAL A 148 4.47 -2.23 -3.10
CA VAL A 148 5.05 -3.55 -2.81
C VAL A 148 5.90 -4.05 -3.98
N ASP A 149 6.94 -4.80 -3.64
CA ASP A 149 7.75 -5.61 -4.54
C ASP A 149 7.66 -7.07 -4.11
N TRP A 150 6.88 -7.86 -4.86
CA TRP A 150 6.74 -9.30 -4.62
C TRP A 150 7.96 -10.05 -5.13
N LEU A 151 8.41 -11.03 -4.35
CA LEU A 151 9.56 -11.87 -4.63
C LEU A 151 9.14 -13.35 -4.64
N GLU A 152 10.06 -14.25 -4.31
CA GLU A 152 9.80 -15.68 -4.33
C GLU A 152 8.88 -16.17 -3.20
N PRO A 153 8.22 -17.33 -3.38
CA PRO A 153 7.45 -17.96 -2.31
C PRO A 153 8.31 -18.26 -1.08
N VAL A 154 7.70 -18.21 0.10
CA VAL A 154 8.27 -18.82 1.31
C VAL A 154 8.09 -20.33 1.19
N SER A 155 9.20 -21.07 1.06
CA SER A 155 9.14 -22.53 0.88
C SER A 155 8.56 -23.21 2.13
N ASP A 156 8.06 -24.44 1.98
CA ASP A 156 7.54 -25.18 3.13
C ASP A 156 8.66 -25.49 4.14
N GLU A 157 9.90 -25.66 3.69
CA GLU A 157 11.07 -25.82 4.56
C GLU A 157 11.36 -24.53 5.35
N GLN A 158 11.36 -23.37 4.69
CA GLN A 158 11.55 -22.08 5.37
C GLN A 158 10.46 -21.83 6.41
N TYR A 159 9.21 -22.12 6.05
CA TYR A 159 8.08 -22.01 6.97
C TYR A 159 8.22 -22.96 8.17
N LYS A 160 8.72 -24.17 7.93
CA LYS A 160 8.96 -25.16 9.00
C LYS A 160 10.09 -24.76 9.94
N GLU A 161 11.19 -24.26 9.40
CA GLU A 161 12.31 -23.72 10.18
C GLU A 161 11.90 -22.49 11.01
N ALA A 162 10.92 -21.71 10.53
CA ALA A 162 10.32 -20.60 11.27
C ALA A 162 9.45 -21.05 12.47
N GLY A 163 9.34 -22.36 12.73
CA GLY A 163 8.71 -22.91 13.92
C GLY A 163 7.42 -23.69 13.70
N HIS A 164 7.16 -24.18 12.46
CA HIS A 164 5.93 -24.89 12.09
C HIS A 164 6.12 -26.10 11.15
#